data_AF-A0A3D4V3X8-F1
#
_entry.id   AF-A0A3D4V3X8-F1
#
_cell.length_a   1.000
_cell.length_b   1.000
_cell.length_c   1.000
_cell.angle_alpha   90.00
_cell.angle_beta   90.00
_cell.angle_gamma   90.00
#
_symmetry.space_group_name_H-M   'P 1'
#
loop_
_entity.id
_entity.type
_entity.pdbx_description
1 polymer ?
#
loop_
_entity_poly.entity_id
_entity_poly.type
_entity_poly.pdbx_seq_one_letter_code
_entity_poly.pdbx_strand_id
1 'polypeptide(L)'
;QNIVNLIFKIIGVAILGYLGYIIANSTPDERKKLIVAVFITLFMTIFWGFHELSGSVITLFAARNVNLVWIDAAQTNALNSMWIIILSIPISLLWGYLSKKKKNPPTPYKFATGLALAGISFYVLALSGNSADESGMVPFSYLMIMYFLLSVGELFMSPVGLSKITDLSPKRIVAFMMGIWFLSSAYAFQVVGFIGKQLAIESTDINVGGLQTLNVYLGGFDLIAKYALGASVIVFILSPVLKRMMGNVH
;
A
#
# COMPACT_ATOMS: atom_id res chain seq x y z
N GLN A 1 -23.78 -12.16 -3.58
CA GLN A 1 -22.40 -12.33 -3.09
C GLN A 1 -21.67 -13.24 -4.07
N ASN A 2 -20.49 -12.86 -4.57
CA ASN A 2 -19.71 -13.71 -5.49
C ASN A 2 -19.06 -14.87 -4.71
N ILE A 3 -19.02 -16.07 -5.30
CA ILE A 3 -18.37 -17.28 -4.75
C ILE A 3 -16.95 -16.97 -4.26
N VAL A 4 -16.23 -16.13 -4.99
CA VAL A 4 -14.89 -15.64 -4.64
C VAL A 4 -14.87 -15.00 -3.24
N ASN A 5 -15.80 -14.10 -2.92
CA ASN A 5 -15.86 -13.44 -1.60
C ASN A 5 -16.10 -14.45 -0.46
N LEU A 6 -16.86 -15.53 -0.73
CA LEU A 6 -17.07 -16.59 0.26
C LEU A 6 -15.79 -17.39 0.50
N ILE A 7 -15.07 -17.75 -0.57
CA ILE A 7 -13.78 -18.44 -0.47
C ILE A 7 -12.78 -17.63 0.34
N PHE A 8 -12.63 -16.33 0.04
CA PHE A 8 -11.75 -15.44 0.80
C PHE A 8 -12.16 -15.38 2.28
N LYS A 9 -13.46 -15.26 2.60
CA LYS A 9 -13.91 -15.27 4.00
C LYS A 9 -13.55 -16.56 4.73
N ILE A 10 -13.79 -17.73 4.11
CA ILE A 10 -13.46 -19.03 4.71
C ILE A 10 -11.96 -19.15 4.96
N ILE A 11 -11.14 -18.82 3.96
CA ILE A 11 -9.68 -18.85 4.08
C ILE A 11 -9.21 -17.90 5.18
N GLY A 12 -9.76 -16.68 5.24
CA GLY A 12 -9.41 -15.68 6.25
C GLY A 12 -9.73 -16.15 7.66
N VAL A 13 -10.92 -16.70 7.89
CA VAL A 13 -11.31 -17.26 9.19
C VAL A 13 -10.43 -18.45 9.56
N ALA A 14 -10.16 -19.36 8.62
CA ALA A 14 -9.29 -20.51 8.87
C ALA A 14 -7.85 -20.08 9.25
N ILE A 15 -7.29 -19.10 8.54
CA ILE A 15 -5.96 -18.56 8.82
C ILE A 15 -5.91 -17.86 10.16
N LEU A 16 -6.88 -17.00 10.47
CA LEU A 16 -6.94 -16.30 11.76
C LEU A 16 -7.14 -17.28 12.92
N GLY A 17 -7.96 -18.31 12.74
CA GLY A 17 -8.15 -19.37 13.73
C GLY A 17 -6.87 -20.16 13.98
N TYR A 18 -6.19 -20.60 12.92
CA TYR A 18 -4.95 -21.37 13.05
C TYR A 18 -3.79 -20.52 13.56
N LEU A 19 -3.68 -19.25 13.13
CA LEU A 19 -2.73 -18.28 13.70
C LEU A 19 -3.00 -18.05 15.19
N GLY A 20 -4.26 -17.86 15.57
CA GLY A 20 -4.66 -17.70 16.97
C GLY A 20 -4.26 -18.90 17.82
N TYR A 21 -4.50 -20.11 17.32
CA TYR A 21 -4.05 -21.35 17.95
C TYR A 21 -2.53 -21.40 18.12
N ILE A 22 -1.76 -21.06 17.08
CA ILE A 22 -0.29 -21.03 17.16
C ILE A 22 0.19 -20.00 18.18
N ILE A 23 -0.33 -18.77 18.13
CA ILE A 23 0.04 -17.67 19.03
C ILE A 23 -0.27 -18.04 20.49
N ALA A 24 -1.41 -18.70 20.75
CA ALA A 24 -1.80 -19.16 22.09
C ALA A 24 -0.83 -20.22 22.64
N ASN A 25 -0.41 -21.16 21.81
CA ASN A 25 0.49 -22.27 22.19
C ASN A 25 1.99 -21.94 22.06
N SER A 26 2.35 -20.72 21.66
CA SER A 26 3.75 -20.30 21.53
C SER A 26 4.29 -19.70 22.82
N THR A 27 5.62 -19.75 23.01
CA THR A 27 6.27 -19.12 24.18
C THR A 27 6.03 -17.61 24.21
N PRO A 28 6.13 -16.93 25.37
CA PRO A 28 5.89 -15.49 25.45
C PRO A 28 6.73 -14.65 24.47
N ASP A 29 7.97 -15.07 24.19
CA ASP A 29 8.84 -14.35 23.25
C ASP A 29 8.51 -14.64 21.78
N GLU A 30 8.19 -15.89 21.43
CA GLU A 30 7.69 -16.23 20.09
C GLU A 30 6.37 -15.52 19.81
N ARG A 31 5.47 -15.48 20.79
CA ARG A 31 4.17 -14.81 20.70
C ARG A 31 4.31 -13.34 20.34
N LYS A 32 5.22 -12.61 21.00
CA LYS A 32 5.49 -11.20 20.71
C LYS A 32 5.94 -11.01 19.26
N LYS A 33 6.90 -11.83 18.79
CA LYS A 33 7.41 -11.74 17.42
C LYS A 33 6.35 -12.08 16.37
N LEU A 34 5.53 -13.09 16.63
CA LEU A 34 4.41 -13.47 15.76
C LEU A 34 3.36 -12.37 15.66
N ILE A 35 3.02 -11.72 16.77
CA ILE A 35 2.12 -10.56 16.75
C ILE A 35 2.69 -9.45 15.86
N VAL A 36 3.99 -9.15 15.97
CA VAL A 36 4.65 -8.17 15.09
C VAL A 36 4.57 -8.60 13.63
N ALA A 37 4.83 -9.87 13.31
CA ALA A 37 4.73 -10.38 11.95
C ALA A 37 3.31 -10.23 11.37
N VAL A 38 2.26 -10.47 12.17
CA VAL A 38 0.86 -10.25 11.78
C VAL A 38 0.59 -8.78 11.47
N PHE A 39 1.04 -7.86 12.33
CA PHE A 39 0.88 -6.42 12.10
C PHE A 39 1.63 -5.95 10.84
N ILE A 40 2.88 -6.39 10.66
CA ILE A 40 3.67 -6.06 9.45
C ILE A 40 2.95 -6.55 8.19
N THR A 41 2.43 -7.78 8.19
CA THR A 41 1.64 -8.30 7.08
C THR A 41 0.38 -7.47 6.84
N LEU A 42 -0.37 -7.13 7.89
CA LEU A 42 -1.58 -6.31 7.78
C LEU A 42 -1.28 -4.94 7.15
N PHE A 43 -0.22 -4.27 7.61
CA PHE A 43 0.18 -2.98 7.07
C PHE A 43 0.65 -3.07 5.62
N MET A 44 1.31 -4.18 5.25
CA MET A 44 1.66 -4.47 3.86
C MET A 44 0.41 -4.65 2.99
N THR A 45 -0.61 -5.38 3.47
CA THR A 45 -1.88 -5.56 2.78
C THR A 45 -2.54 -4.21 2.47
N ILE A 46 -2.56 -3.30 3.45
CA ILE A 46 -3.15 -1.97 3.29
C ILE A 46 -2.37 -1.17 2.24
N PHE A 47 -1.04 -1.16 2.33
CA PHE A 47 -0.20 -0.46 1.36
C PHE A 47 -0.41 -0.99 -0.06
N TRP A 48 -0.35 -2.30 -0.27
CA TRP A 48 -0.62 -2.91 -1.58
C TRP A 48 -2.05 -2.63 -2.04
N GLY A 49 -3.03 -2.60 -1.13
CA GLY A 49 -4.42 -2.31 -1.48
C GLY A 49 -4.58 -0.92 -2.12
N PHE A 50 -3.75 0.05 -1.72
CA PHE A 50 -3.70 1.37 -2.34
C PHE A 50 -2.77 1.41 -3.55
N HIS A 51 -1.61 0.76 -3.48
CA HIS A 51 -0.62 0.73 -4.57
C HIS A 51 -1.19 0.11 -5.85
N GLU A 52 -1.90 -1.02 -5.71
CA GLU A 52 -2.51 -1.77 -6.81
C GLU A 52 -3.70 -1.05 -7.46
N LEU A 53 -4.13 0.11 -6.91
CA LEU A 53 -5.07 1.00 -7.62
C LEU A 53 -4.44 1.60 -8.89
N SER A 54 -3.10 1.58 -9.01
CA SER A 54 -2.35 2.02 -10.19
C SER A 54 -2.87 1.31 -11.46
N GLY A 55 -2.98 -0.02 -11.40
CA GLY A 55 -3.47 -0.85 -12.51
C GLY A 55 -4.98 -0.86 -12.69
N SER A 56 -5.74 -0.04 -11.96
CA SER A 56 -7.20 0.01 -12.04
C SER A 56 -7.73 1.46 -12.02
N VAL A 57 -8.17 1.95 -10.87
CA VAL A 57 -8.83 3.27 -10.73
C VAL A 57 -7.94 4.41 -11.22
N ILE A 58 -6.64 4.37 -10.93
CA ILE A 58 -5.71 5.43 -11.35
C ILE A 58 -5.54 5.42 -12.87
N THR A 59 -5.48 4.24 -13.51
CA THR A 59 -5.45 4.14 -14.97
C THR A 59 -6.73 4.70 -15.58
N LEU A 60 -7.90 4.45 -14.98
CA LEU A 60 -9.17 5.01 -15.45
C LEU A 60 -9.27 6.53 -15.24
N PHE A 61 -8.69 7.05 -14.16
CA PHE A 61 -8.54 8.49 -13.92
C PHE A 61 -7.61 9.12 -14.95
N ALA A 62 -6.47 8.48 -15.23
CA ALA A 62 -5.52 8.94 -16.26
C ALA A 62 -6.19 9.03 -17.64
N ALA A 63 -7.03 8.06 -17.99
CA ALA A 63 -7.74 8.03 -19.27
C ALA A 63 -8.82 9.12 -19.40
N ARG A 64 -9.45 9.52 -18.29
CA ARG A 64 -10.65 10.38 -18.31
C ARG A 64 -10.38 11.82 -17.91
N ASN A 65 -9.34 12.07 -17.13
CA ASN A 65 -9.19 13.31 -16.39
C ASN A 65 -7.75 13.82 -16.33
N VAL A 66 -6.80 13.23 -17.06
CA VAL A 66 -5.41 13.71 -17.09
C VAL A 66 -5.04 14.09 -18.51
N ASN A 67 -4.42 15.26 -18.66
CA ASN A 67 -3.89 15.71 -19.95
C ASN A 67 -2.63 14.91 -20.29
N LEU A 68 -2.83 13.76 -20.92
CA LEU A 68 -1.76 12.88 -21.38
C LEU A 68 -1.24 13.36 -22.74
N VAL A 69 0.08 13.57 -22.82
CA VAL A 69 0.75 13.94 -24.05
C VAL A 69 1.77 12.84 -24.37
N TRP A 70 1.69 12.25 -25.56
CA TRP A 70 2.59 11.19 -26.07
C TRP A 70 2.51 9.81 -25.41
N ILE A 71 1.67 9.64 -24.38
CA ILE A 71 1.45 8.36 -23.71
C ILE A 71 -0.04 8.07 -23.58
N ASP A 72 -0.40 6.79 -23.55
CA ASP A 72 -1.73 6.35 -23.17
C ASP A 72 -1.86 6.16 -21.65
N ALA A 73 -3.09 5.99 -21.18
CA ALA A 73 -3.37 5.84 -19.75
C ALA A 73 -2.71 4.61 -19.13
N ALA A 74 -2.64 3.49 -19.85
CA ALA A 74 -2.04 2.26 -19.34
C ALA A 74 -0.52 2.41 -19.19
N GLN A 75 0.13 3.13 -20.13
CA GLN A 75 1.55 3.45 -20.10
C GLN A 75 1.95 4.29 -18.88
N THR A 76 1.01 5.00 -18.24
CA THR A 76 1.31 5.73 -16.98
C THR A 76 1.76 4.79 -15.85
N ASN A 77 1.39 3.50 -15.88
CA ASN A 77 1.88 2.53 -14.90
C ASN A 77 3.41 2.34 -14.94
N ALA A 78 4.04 2.59 -16.11
CA ALA A 78 5.48 2.52 -16.25
C ALA A 78 6.23 3.56 -15.40
N LEU A 79 5.54 4.63 -14.96
CA LEU A 79 6.10 5.65 -14.08
C LEU A 79 6.55 5.05 -12.73
N ASN A 80 5.81 4.09 -12.17
CA ASN A 80 6.24 3.40 -10.97
C ASN A 80 7.58 2.70 -11.19
N SER A 81 7.69 1.88 -12.24
CA SER A 81 8.93 1.14 -12.54
C SER A 81 10.10 2.08 -12.81
N MET A 82 9.87 3.17 -13.55
CA MET A 82 10.88 4.20 -13.80
C MET A 82 11.38 4.81 -12.49
N TRP A 83 10.50 5.20 -11.57
CA TRP A 83 10.90 5.74 -10.27
C TRP A 83 11.64 4.72 -9.41
N ILE A 84 11.21 3.46 -9.39
CA ILE A 84 11.93 2.38 -8.69
C ILE A 84 13.35 2.23 -9.23
N ILE A 85 13.54 2.21 -10.55
CA ILE A 85 14.87 2.10 -11.17
C ILE A 85 15.74 3.28 -10.75
N ILE A 86 15.24 4.51 -10.89
CA ILE A 86 15.97 5.74 -10.55
C ILE A 86 16.33 5.81 -9.06
N LEU A 87 15.40 5.43 -8.18
CA LEU A 87 15.52 5.63 -6.73
C LEU A 87 16.10 4.43 -5.97
N SER A 88 16.16 3.24 -6.58
CA SER A 88 16.71 2.04 -5.96
C SER A 88 18.12 2.24 -5.39
N ILE A 89 19.03 2.80 -6.19
CA ILE A 89 20.41 3.07 -5.78
C ILE A 89 20.47 4.17 -4.69
N PRO A 90 19.89 5.38 -4.88
CA PRO A 90 19.86 6.41 -3.84
C PRO A 90 19.31 5.93 -2.50
N ILE A 91 18.18 5.22 -2.50
CA ILE A 91 17.54 4.74 -1.28
C ILE A 91 18.37 3.64 -0.61
N SER A 92 18.98 2.74 -1.38
CA SER A 92 19.91 1.73 -0.85
C SER A 92 21.13 2.38 -0.18
N LEU A 93 21.73 3.40 -0.80
CA LEU A 93 22.84 4.16 -0.23
C LEU A 93 22.44 4.90 1.05
N LEU A 94 21.24 5.49 1.07
CA LEU A 94 20.68 6.12 2.27
C LEU A 94 20.58 5.12 3.43
N TRP A 95 20.07 3.91 3.19
CA TRP A 95 19.99 2.88 4.23
C TRP A 95 21.36 2.42 4.70
N GLY A 96 22.32 2.24 3.78
CA GLY A 96 23.70 1.91 4.10
C GLY A 96 24.35 2.98 4.99
N TYR A 97 24.13 4.25 4.67
CA TYR A 97 24.63 5.39 5.47
C TYR A 97 23.99 5.45 6.87
N LEU A 98 22.66 5.32 6.96
CA LEU A 98 21.95 5.33 8.23
C LEU A 98 22.31 4.13 9.11
N SER A 99 22.55 2.96 8.51
CA SER A 99 23.03 1.76 9.19
C SER A 99 24.42 1.98 9.80
N LYS A 100 25.38 2.53 9.03
CA LYS A 100 26.72 2.88 9.53
C LYS A 100 26.68 3.86 10.71
N LYS A 101 25.71 4.77 10.72
CA LYS A 101 25.50 5.74 11.81
C LYS A 101 24.64 5.22 12.97
N LYS A 102 24.23 3.94 12.98
CA LYS A 102 23.30 3.37 13.97
C LYS A 102 21.97 4.14 14.09
N LYS A 103 21.53 4.78 12.99
CA LYS A 103 20.29 5.57 12.88
C LYS A 103 19.27 4.95 11.92
N ASN A 104 19.46 3.68 11.54
CA ASN A 104 18.50 2.98 10.69
C ASN A 104 17.16 2.82 11.44
N PRO A 105 16.04 3.34 10.91
CA PRO A 105 14.75 3.19 11.56
C PRO A 105 14.34 1.71 11.65
N PRO A 106 13.76 1.26 12.77
CA PRO A 106 13.20 -0.10 12.88
C PRO A 106 12.09 -0.33 11.85
N THR A 107 11.88 -1.57 11.44
CA THR A 107 10.89 -1.93 10.41
C THR A 107 9.50 -1.31 10.59
N PRO A 108 8.87 -1.29 11.79
CA PRO A 108 7.55 -0.68 11.96
C PRO A 108 7.49 0.80 11.54
N TYR A 109 8.56 1.56 11.80
CA TYR A 109 8.63 2.97 11.40
C TYR A 109 8.78 3.12 9.88
N LYS A 110 9.53 2.22 9.22
CA LYS A 110 9.63 2.22 7.75
C LYS A 110 8.28 1.95 7.10
N PHE A 111 7.51 1.02 7.66
CA PHE A 111 6.14 0.72 7.22
C PHE A 111 5.20 1.90 7.46
N ALA A 112 5.28 2.56 8.61
CA ALA A 112 4.50 3.76 8.89
C ALA A 112 4.78 4.88 7.86
N THR A 113 6.05 5.13 7.55
CA THR A 113 6.46 6.12 6.54
C THR A 113 6.00 5.73 5.14
N GLY A 114 6.10 4.44 4.77
CA GLY A 114 5.60 3.97 3.48
C GLY A 114 4.10 4.21 3.30
N LEU A 115 3.30 3.90 4.33
CA LEU A 115 1.86 4.19 4.35
C LEU A 115 1.56 5.71 4.36
N ALA A 116 2.38 6.52 5.05
CA ALA A 116 2.23 7.97 5.01
C ALA A 116 2.43 8.49 3.58
N LEU A 117 3.48 8.03 2.90
CA LEU A 117 3.80 8.43 1.53
C LEU A 117 2.71 8.00 0.55
N ALA A 118 2.13 6.80 0.72
CA ALA A 118 0.95 6.40 -0.03
C ALA A 118 -0.24 7.36 0.23
N GLY A 119 -0.52 7.69 1.49
CA GLY A 119 -1.60 8.64 1.80
C GLY A 119 -1.38 10.03 1.20
N ILE A 120 -0.14 10.55 1.27
CA ILE A 120 0.23 11.84 0.67
C ILE A 120 0.11 11.76 -0.86
N SER A 121 0.47 10.64 -1.49
CA SER A 121 0.38 10.49 -2.94
C SER A 121 -1.07 10.58 -3.44
N PHE A 122 -2.02 9.96 -2.74
CA PHE A 122 -3.45 10.10 -3.04
C PHE A 122 -3.99 11.49 -2.70
N TYR A 123 -3.47 12.13 -1.65
CA TYR A 123 -3.83 13.52 -1.33
C TYR A 123 -3.40 14.49 -2.45
N VAL A 124 -2.22 14.28 -3.04
CA VAL A 124 -1.76 15.05 -4.20
C VAL A 124 -2.74 14.89 -5.37
N LEU A 125 -3.25 13.69 -5.64
CA LEU A 125 -4.30 13.51 -6.66
C LEU A 125 -5.60 14.22 -6.29
N ALA A 126 -6.03 14.18 -5.03
CA ALA A 126 -7.23 14.88 -4.57
C ALA A 126 -7.13 16.41 -4.75
N LEU A 127 -5.93 16.98 -4.64
CA LEU A 127 -5.67 18.40 -4.88
C LEU A 127 -5.61 18.79 -6.36
N SER A 128 -5.54 17.82 -7.27
CA SER A 128 -5.39 18.09 -8.71
C SER A 128 -6.58 18.83 -9.32
N GLY A 129 -7.76 18.72 -8.70
CA GLY A 129 -8.97 19.45 -9.13
C GLY A 129 -8.82 20.96 -9.15
N ASN A 130 -7.95 21.53 -8.30
CA ASN A 130 -7.68 22.97 -8.28
C ASN A 130 -6.94 23.47 -9.53
N SER A 131 -6.40 22.54 -10.32
CA SER A 131 -5.69 22.82 -11.57
C SER A 131 -6.38 22.19 -12.78
N ALA A 132 -7.65 21.78 -12.63
CA ALA A 132 -8.45 21.25 -13.72
C ALA A 132 -8.86 22.37 -14.69
N ASP A 133 -8.87 22.07 -15.98
CA ASP A 133 -9.45 22.95 -17.00
C ASP A 133 -10.97 22.82 -17.09
N GLU A 134 -11.60 23.60 -17.98
CA GLU A 134 -13.05 23.57 -18.21
C GLU A 134 -13.57 22.20 -18.68
N SER A 135 -12.69 21.35 -19.23
CA SER A 135 -13.00 19.99 -19.64
C SER A 135 -12.84 18.97 -18.51
N GLY A 136 -12.39 19.39 -17.32
CA GLY A 136 -12.13 18.51 -16.18
C GLY A 136 -10.83 17.71 -16.30
N MET A 137 -9.87 18.20 -17.09
CA MET A 137 -8.55 17.60 -17.27
C MET A 137 -7.54 18.25 -16.34
N VAL A 138 -6.76 17.43 -15.63
CA VAL A 138 -5.69 17.88 -14.73
C VAL A 138 -4.31 17.67 -15.38
N PRO A 139 -3.29 18.44 -14.98
CA PRO A 139 -1.93 18.28 -15.49
C PRO A 139 -1.33 16.89 -15.18
N PHE A 140 -0.59 16.34 -16.14
CA PHE A 140 0.14 15.08 -15.97
C PHE A 140 1.13 15.06 -14.78
N SER A 141 1.63 16.22 -14.37
CA SER A 141 2.55 16.36 -13.23
C SER A 141 1.99 15.78 -11.93
N TYR A 142 0.67 15.77 -11.72
CA TYR A 142 0.05 15.16 -10.54
C TYR A 142 0.24 13.65 -10.51
N LEU A 143 0.08 12.95 -11.64
CA LEU A 143 0.41 11.53 -11.73
C LEU A 143 1.90 11.29 -11.50
N MET A 144 2.75 12.12 -12.08
CA MET A 144 4.21 12.00 -11.93
C MET A 144 4.63 12.08 -10.46
N ILE A 145 4.11 13.05 -9.71
CA ILE A 145 4.39 13.26 -8.28
C ILE A 145 3.75 12.14 -7.44
N MET A 146 2.53 11.72 -7.75
CA MET A 146 1.87 10.63 -7.05
C MET A 146 2.70 9.33 -7.17
N TYR A 147 3.08 8.93 -8.38
CA TYR A 147 3.90 7.74 -8.60
C TYR A 147 5.26 7.87 -7.92
N PHE A 148 5.88 9.05 -7.93
CA PHE A 148 7.12 9.29 -7.20
C PHE A 148 6.97 8.98 -5.71
N LEU A 149 5.97 9.58 -5.05
CA LEU A 149 5.72 9.40 -3.62
C LEU A 149 5.38 7.95 -3.29
N LEU A 150 4.52 7.31 -4.09
CA LEU A 150 4.11 5.93 -3.91
C LEU A 150 5.31 4.97 -4.06
N SER A 151 6.16 5.17 -5.06
CA SER A 151 7.38 4.39 -5.27
C SER A 151 8.42 4.59 -4.16
N VAL A 152 8.57 5.81 -3.63
CA VAL A 152 9.42 6.03 -2.44
C VAL A 152 8.86 5.24 -1.26
N GLY A 153 7.53 5.24 -1.04
CA GLY A 153 6.90 4.44 0.00
C GLY A 153 7.14 2.93 -0.17
N GLU A 154 7.07 2.44 -1.41
CA GLU A 154 7.36 1.05 -1.76
C GLU A 154 8.80 0.66 -1.41
N LEU A 155 9.77 1.51 -1.75
CA LEU A 155 11.19 1.27 -1.45
C LEU A 155 11.51 1.29 0.05
N PHE A 156 10.66 1.90 0.87
CA PHE A 156 10.79 1.87 2.33
C PHE A 156 10.30 0.53 2.92
N MET A 157 9.32 -0.12 2.28
CA MET A 157 8.64 -1.32 2.79
C MET A 157 9.16 -2.63 2.17
N SER A 158 9.35 -2.65 0.85
CA SER A 158 9.64 -3.86 0.07
C SER A 158 10.90 -4.63 0.48
N PRO A 159 12.07 -4.02 0.71
CA PRO A 159 13.29 -4.78 1.04
C PRO A 159 13.31 -5.37 2.46
N VAL A 160 12.39 -4.93 3.33
CA VAL A 160 12.37 -5.32 4.75
C VAL A 160 11.21 -6.25 5.10
N GLY A 161 10.14 -6.30 4.31
CA GLY A 161 8.93 -7.06 4.65
C GLY A 161 9.15 -8.56 4.82
N LEU A 162 9.46 -9.26 3.72
CA LEU A 162 9.58 -10.73 3.72
C LEU A 162 10.70 -11.24 4.64
N SER A 163 11.86 -10.57 4.65
CA SER A 163 12.97 -10.91 5.55
C SER A 163 12.56 -10.84 7.02
N LYS A 164 11.69 -9.89 7.40
CA LYS A 164 11.23 -9.79 8.78
C LYS A 164 10.18 -10.83 9.13
N ILE A 165 9.34 -11.23 8.17
CA ILE A 165 8.46 -12.38 8.36
C ILE A 165 9.27 -13.63 8.65
N THR A 166 10.37 -13.88 7.93
CA THR A 166 11.22 -15.03 8.21
C THR A 166 11.95 -14.93 9.56
N ASP A 167 12.48 -13.75 9.91
CA ASP A 167 13.23 -13.53 11.16
C ASP A 167 12.35 -13.62 12.42
N LEU A 168 11.08 -13.19 12.32
CA LEU A 168 10.14 -13.14 13.45
C LEU A 168 9.40 -14.47 13.64
N SER A 169 9.42 -15.36 12.65
CA SER A 169 8.69 -16.61 12.68
C SER A 169 9.50 -17.73 13.34
N PRO A 170 8.90 -18.55 14.23
CA PRO A 170 9.52 -19.78 14.70
C PRO A 170 9.82 -20.72 13.54
N LYS A 171 10.99 -21.38 13.56
CA LYS A 171 11.47 -22.28 12.47
C LYS A 171 10.41 -23.27 11.98
N ARG A 172 9.58 -23.79 12.90
CA ARG A 172 8.50 -24.76 12.62
C ARG A 172 7.35 -24.23 11.76
N ILE A 173 7.16 -22.91 11.65
CA ILE A 173 6.04 -22.30 10.91
C ILE A 173 6.47 -21.23 9.90
N VAL A 174 7.76 -21.10 9.59
CA VAL A 174 8.25 -20.06 8.66
C VAL A 174 7.55 -20.16 7.30
N ALA A 175 7.42 -21.36 6.74
CA ALA A 175 6.74 -21.58 5.47
C ALA A 175 5.25 -21.16 5.51
N PHE A 176 4.56 -21.43 6.62
CA PHE A 176 3.18 -21.01 6.81
C PHE A 176 3.05 -19.47 6.87
N MET A 177 3.95 -18.81 7.60
CA MET A 177 3.99 -17.35 7.71
C MET A 177 4.35 -16.68 6.38
N MET A 178 5.25 -17.27 5.59
CA MET A 178 5.52 -16.83 4.22
C MET A 178 4.28 -16.98 3.32
N GLY A 179 3.53 -18.08 3.47
CA GLY A 179 2.25 -18.26 2.77
C GLY A 179 1.25 -17.17 3.11
N ILE A 180 1.12 -16.80 4.39
CA ILE A 180 0.28 -15.69 4.85
C ILE A 180 0.76 -14.36 4.25
N TRP A 181 2.07 -14.12 4.20
CA TRP A 181 2.66 -12.94 3.58
C TRP A 181 2.28 -12.80 2.11
N PHE A 182 2.42 -13.85 1.30
CA PHE A 182 2.01 -13.78 -0.11
C PHE A 182 0.49 -13.71 -0.28
N LEU A 183 -0.28 -14.39 0.57
CA LEU A 183 -1.73 -14.30 0.55
C LEU A 183 -2.23 -12.89 0.88
N SER A 184 -1.47 -12.14 1.65
CA SER A 184 -1.77 -10.73 1.97
C SER A 184 -1.96 -9.88 0.70
N SER A 185 -1.18 -10.13 -0.36
CA SER A 185 -1.35 -9.48 -1.67
C SER A 185 -2.68 -9.84 -2.34
N ALA A 186 -3.17 -11.08 -2.20
CA ALA A 186 -4.48 -11.46 -2.72
C ALA A 186 -5.62 -10.71 -1.98
N TYR A 187 -5.49 -10.50 -0.67
CA TYR A 187 -6.42 -9.65 0.08
C TYR A 187 -6.32 -8.17 -0.30
N ALA A 188 -5.13 -7.69 -0.64
CA ALA A 188 -4.95 -6.34 -1.18
C ALA A 188 -5.77 -6.14 -2.46
N PHE A 189 -5.80 -7.10 -3.38
CA PHE A 189 -6.67 -7.06 -4.56
C PHE A 189 -8.17 -7.06 -4.22
N GLN A 190 -8.58 -7.67 -3.10
CA GLN A 190 -9.95 -7.56 -2.64
C GLN A 190 -10.27 -6.13 -2.17
N VAL A 191 -9.32 -5.44 -1.54
CA VAL A 191 -9.43 -4.02 -1.17
C VAL A 191 -9.54 -3.16 -2.43
N VAL A 192 -8.70 -3.41 -3.45
CA VAL A 192 -8.78 -2.76 -4.77
C VAL A 192 -10.17 -2.93 -5.38
N GLY A 193 -10.71 -4.16 -5.38
CA GLY A 193 -12.04 -4.43 -5.92
C GLY A 193 -13.17 -3.76 -5.15
N PHE A 194 -13.01 -3.54 -3.84
CA PHE A 194 -13.97 -2.79 -3.04
C PHE A 194 -13.92 -1.29 -3.36
N ILE A 195 -12.72 -0.70 -3.37
CA ILE A 195 -12.52 0.72 -3.71
C ILE A 195 -12.95 1.00 -5.15
N GLY A 196 -12.57 0.14 -6.09
CA GLY A 196 -12.91 0.27 -7.51
C GLY A 196 -14.41 0.25 -7.78
N LYS A 197 -15.20 -0.46 -6.96
CA LYS A 197 -16.68 -0.40 -7.03
C LYS A 197 -17.24 0.93 -6.54
N GLN A 198 -16.64 1.54 -5.53
CA GLN A 198 -17.08 2.85 -5.02
C GLN A 198 -16.72 3.99 -5.98
N LEU A 199 -15.64 3.82 -6.74
CA LEU A 199 -15.17 4.78 -7.74
C LEU A 199 -15.57 4.37 -9.16
N ALA A 200 -16.50 3.42 -9.29
CA ALA A 200 -17.04 3.02 -10.57
C ALA A 200 -17.93 4.15 -11.11
N ILE A 201 -17.68 4.52 -12.35
CA ILE A 201 -18.55 5.44 -13.08
C ILE A 201 -19.53 4.55 -13.85
N GLU A 202 -20.79 4.53 -13.42
CA GLU A 202 -21.82 3.58 -13.89
C GLU A 202 -22.25 3.80 -15.35
N SER A 203 -21.90 4.94 -15.95
CA SER A 203 -22.24 5.25 -17.33
C SER A 203 -21.17 4.75 -18.31
N THR A 204 -21.60 3.99 -19.31
CA THR A 204 -20.82 3.57 -20.49
C THR A 204 -20.68 4.68 -21.54
N ASP A 205 -21.32 5.83 -21.32
CA ASP A 205 -21.31 6.93 -22.27
C ASP A 205 -19.93 7.60 -22.29
N ILE A 206 -19.36 7.81 -23.48
CA ILE A 206 -18.06 8.49 -23.64
C ILE A 206 -18.15 9.97 -23.23
N ASN A 207 -19.39 10.50 -23.15
CA ASN A 207 -19.70 11.89 -22.80
C ASN A 207 -20.17 12.08 -21.34
N VAL A 208 -19.75 11.24 -20.39
CA VAL A 208 -19.87 11.65 -18.97
C VAL A 208 -18.99 12.88 -18.80
N GLY A 209 -19.58 14.01 -18.40
CA GLY A 209 -18.88 15.28 -18.33
C GLY A 209 -17.60 15.14 -17.51
N GLY A 210 -16.46 15.59 -18.05
CA GLY A 210 -15.15 15.39 -17.43
C GLY A 210 -15.06 15.97 -16.02
N LEU A 211 -15.79 17.06 -15.73
CA LEU A 211 -15.91 17.61 -14.37
C LEU A 211 -16.67 16.67 -13.40
N GLN A 212 -17.66 15.92 -13.88
CA GLN A 212 -18.40 14.97 -13.06
C GLN A 212 -17.53 13.76 -12.73
N THR A 213 -16.83 13.19 -13.71
CA THR A 213 -15.90 12.08 -13.49
C THR A 213 -14.76 12.51 -12.57
N LEU A 214 -14.23 13.72 -12.77
CA LEU A 214 -13.19 14.30 -11.94
C LEU A 214 -13.63 14.34 -10.47
N ASN A 215 -14.81 14.90 -10.18
CA ASN A 215 -15.32 15.02 -8.81
C ASN A 215 -15.45 13.67 -8.10
N VAL A 216 -15.88 12.61 -8.81
CA VAL A 216 -15.94 11.25 -8.27
C VAL A 216 -14.54 10.76 -7.89
N TYR A 217 -13.56 10.91 -8.79
CA TYR A 217 -12.19 10.48 -8.51
C TYR A 217 -11.54 11.29 -7.39
N LEU A 218 -11.68 12.61 -7.38
CA LEU A 218 -11.11 13.47 -6.34
C LEU A 218 -11.67 13.13 -4.95
N GLY A 219 -12.98 12.94 -4.83
CA GLY A 219 -13.61 12.50 -3.58
C GLY A 219 -13.11 11.11 -3.14
N GLY A 220 -12.92 10.21 -4.09
CA GLY A 220 -12.31 8.90 -3.86
C GLY A 220 -10.88 8.99 -3.35
N PHE A 221 -10.04 9.77 -4.02
CA PHE A 221 -8.64 9.95 -3.65
C PHE A 221 -8.48 10.65 -2.30
N ASP A 222 -9.33 11.63 -1.97
CA ASP A 222 -9.35 12.25 -0.64
C ASP A 222 -9.71 11.23 0.45
N LEU A 223 -10.71 10.37 0.20
CA LEU A 223 -11.10 9.33 1.13
C LEU A 223 -9.97 8.29 1.33
N ILE A 224 -9.35 7.84 0.24
CA ILE A 224 -8.18 6.95 0.27
C ILE A 224 -7.03 7.60 1.05
N ALA A 225 -6.73 8.87 0.78
CA ALA A 225 -5.69 9.62 1.47
C ALA A 225 -5.94 9.65 2.99
N LYS A 226 -7.17 9.97 3.42
CA LYS A 226 -7.57 9.97 4.83
C LYS A 226 -7.39 8.60 5.48
N TYR A 227 -7.82 7.53 4.82
CA TYR A 227 -7.65 6.17 5.35
C TYR A 227 -6.18 5.74 5.43
N ALA A 228 -5.39 6.03 4.40
CA ALA A 228 -3.96 5.71 4.37
C ALA A 228 -3.17 6.50 5.41
N LEU A 229 -3.42 7.81 5.54
CA LEU A 229 -2.81 8.66 6.57
C LEU A 229 -3.25 8.23 7.97
N GLY A 230 -4.53 7.93 8.17
CA GLY A 230 -5.04 7.40 9.44
C GLY A 230 -4.37 6.08 9.82
N ALA A 231 -4.25 5.15 8.86
CA ALA A 231 -3.53 3.89 9.07
C ALA A 231 -2.05 4.14 9.40
N SER A 232 -1.39 5.08 8.71
CA SER A 232 -0.01 5.47 8.99
C SER A 232 0.15 6.00 10.42
N VAL A 233 -0.74 6.88 10.88
CA VAL A 233 -0.73 7.41 12.26
C VAL A 233 -0.89 6.28 13.28
N ILE A 234 -1.81 5.34 13.04
CA ILE A 234 -1.97 4.16 13.90
C ILE A 234 -0.67 3.35 13.96
N VAL A 235 -0.02 3.13 12.81
CA VAL A 235 1.25 2.39 12.76
C VAL A 235 2.35 3.14 13.50
N PHE A 236 2.44 4.47 13.38
CA PHE A 236 3.39 5.28 14.13
C PHE A 236 3.18 5.17 15.65
N ILE A 237 1.92 5.20 16.10
CA ILE A 237 1.56 5.04 17.52
C ILE A 237 1.90 3.63 18.01
N LEU A 238 1.69 2.59 17.19
CA LEU A 238 2.02 1.20 17.54
C LEU A 238 3.52 0.90 17.43
N SER A 239 4.28 1.67 16.65
CA SER A 239 5.69 1.41 16.34
C SER A 239 6.61 1.29 17.57
N PRO A 240 6.50 2.10 18.64
CA PRO A 240 7.27 1.91 19.87
C PRO A 240 7.02 0.54 20.52
N VAL A 241 5.77 0.07 20.52
CA VAL A 241 5.38 -1.21 21.12
C VAL A 241 5.87 -2.36 20.25
N LEU A 242 5.62 -2.30 18.94
CA LEU A 242 6.07 -3.32 17.99
C LEU A 242 7.60 -3.45 17.98
N LYS A 243 8.33 -2.32 18.03
CA LYS A 243 9.79 -2.32 18.19
C LYS A 243 10.24 -3.06 19.44
N ARG A 244 9.59 -2.83 20.60
CA ARG A 244 9.93 -3.54 21.85
C ARG A 244 9.65 -5.04 21.74
N MET A 245 8.59 -5.43 21.04
CA MET A 245 8.20 -6.83 20.82
C MET A 245 9.14 -7.60 19.89
N MET A 246 9.85 -6.90 18.99
CA MET A 246 10.87 -7.51 18.11
C MET A 246 12.13 -7.95 18.87
N GLY A 247 12.43 -7.35 20.02
CA GLY A 247 13.63 -7.65 20.81
C GLY A 247 14.92 -7.36 20.01
N ASN A 248 15.74 -8.39 19.81
CA ASN A 248 17.02 -8.29 19.08
C ASN A 248 16.88 -8.30 17.56
N VAL A 249 15.66 -8.39 17.03
CA VAL A 249 15.41 -8.30 15.59
C VAL A 249 15.29 -6.81 15.23
N HIS A 250 16.15 -6.33 14.33
CA HIS A 250 16.18 -4.93 13.87
C HIS A 250 15.71 -4.79 12.43
#